data_AF-A0A818HVT6-F1
#
_entry.id   AF-A0A818HVT6-F1
#
_cell.length_a   1.000
_cell.length_b   1.000
_cell.length_c   1.000
_cell.angle_alpha   90.00
_cell.angle_beta   90.00
_cell.angle_gamma   90.00
#
_symmetry.space_group_name_H-M   'P 1'
#
loop_
_entity.id
_entity.type
_entity.pdbx_description
1 polymer ?
#
loop_
_entity_poly.entity_id
_entity_poly.type
_entity_poly.pdbx_seq_one_letter_code
_entity_poly.pdbx_strand_id
1 'polypeptide(L)'
;MSLTLTKKNLPEKMSVVDKDYREKCWLHRDDYWECLDTNKEEKEKCLKFRQLFETSCPPTWVTHFDQKREYDIFKRQLALGQVETDKLKSIKQQPTP
;
A
#
# COMPACT_ATOMS: atom_id res chain seq x y z
N MET A 1 -3.05 15.70 48.00
CA MET A 1 -2.17 16.43 47.06
C MET A 1 -2.17 15.67 45.75
N SER A 2 -2.66 16.36 44.72
CA SER A 2 -2.59 16.13 43.27
C SER A 2 -2.69 14.69 42.73
N LEU A 3 -3.89 14.37 42.26
CA LEU A 3 -4.24 13.26 41.38
C LEU A 3 -3.45 13.34 40.06
N THR A 4 -2.95 12.18 39.62
CA THR A 4 -2.17 11.96 38.41
C THR A 4 -2.94 12.37 37.16
N LEU A 5 -2.53 13.47 36.52
CA LEU A 5 -3.07 13.92 35.24
C LEU A 5 -2.38 13.18 34.09
N THR A 6 -3.19 12.36 33.43
CA THR A 6 -2.97 11.62 32.18
C THR A 6 -2.06 12.32 31.17
N LYS A 7 -1.03 11.59 30.71
CA LYS A 7 -0.37 11.79 29.41
C LYS A 7 -1.43 11.82 28.31
N LYS A 8 -1.86 13.02 27.93
CA LYS A 8 -2.61 13.28 26.70
C LYS A 8 -1.65 13.90 25.70
N ASN A 9 -1.72 13.39 24.47
CA ASN A 9 -1.14 13.92 23.24
C ASN A 9 0.37 13.76 23.02
N LEU A 10 0.73 12.60 22.47
CA LEU A 10 1.82 12.47 21.51
C LEU A 10 1.33 11.48 20.42
N PRO A 11 1.52 11.77 19.11
CA PRO A 11 0.93 10.95 18.04
C PRO A 11 1.51 9.56 18.14
N GLU A 12 0.67 8.59 18.55
CA GLU A 12 1.07 7.21 18.70
C GLU A 12 1.47 6.67 17.34
N LYS A 13 2.79 6.61 17.16
CA LYS A 13 3.48 5.78 16.18
C LYS A 13 2.90 4.37 16.28
N MET A 14 1.96 4.07 15.40
CA MET A 14 1.27 2.78 15.26
C MET A 14 2.23 1.65 15.54
N SER A 15 2.09 1.04 16.71
CA SER A 15 3.06 0.07 17.18
C SER A 15 2.90 -1.20 16.35
N VAL A 16 4.02 -1.74 15.89
CA VAL A 16 4.18 -2.98 15.10
C VAL A 16 3.53 -4.23 15.76
N VAL A 17 3.00 -4.09 16.98
CA VAL A 17 2.47 -5.15 17.84
C VAL A 17 0.94 -5.30 17.75
N ASP A 18 0.24 -4.45 17.01
CA ASP A 18 -1.21 -4.59 16.88
C ASP A 18 -1.57 -5.46 15.67
N LYS A 19 -1.73 -6.77 15.91
CA LYS A 19 -2.02 -7.78 14.87
C LYS A 19 -3.29 -7.42 14.09
N ASP A 20 -4.33 -7.02 14.80
CA ASP A 20 -5.63 -6.70 14.24
C ASP A 20 -5.56 -5.46 13.33
N TYR A 21 -4.70 -4.49 13.68
CA TYR A 21 -4.42 -3.34 12.81
C TYR A 21 -3.77 -3.75 11.48
N ARG A 22 -2.77 -4.65 11.54
CA ARG A 22 -2.10 -5.14 10.33
C ARG A 22 -3.05 -5.94 9.44
N GLU A 23 -3.88 -6.79 10.05
CA GLU A 23 -4.92 -7.52 9.33
C GLU A 23 -5.91 -6.57 8.66
N LYS A 24 -6.40 -5.56 9.36
CA LYS A 24 -7.28 -4.53 8.77
C LYS A 24 -6.64 -3.78 7.61
N CYS A 25 -5.37 -3.41 7.75
CA CYS A 25 -4.61 -2.80 6.66
C CYS A 25 -4.55 -3.71 5.43
N TRP A 26 -4.22 -4.99 5.61
CA TRP A 26 -4.15 -5.96 4.50
C TRP A 26 -5.51 -6.23 3.85
N LEU A 27 -6.59 -6.28 4.64
CA LEU A 27 -7.95 -6.42 4.10
C LEU A 27 -8.31 -5.25 3.19
N HIS A 28 -8.14 -4.01 3.64
CA HIS A 28 -8.47 -2.84 2.81
C HIS A 28 -7.55 -2.67 1.59
N ARG A 29 -6.30 -3.13 1.70
CA ARG A 29 -5.38 -3.23 0.57
C ARG A 29 -5.91 -4.18 -0.50
N ASP A 30 -6.35 -5.36 -0.08
CA ASP A 30 -6.86 -6.39 -0.98
C ASP A 30 -8.17 -5.95 -1.63
N ASP A 31 -9.08 -5.32 -0.88
CA ASP A 31 -10.31 -4.69 -1.40
C ASP A 31 -10.01 -3.66 -2.51
N TYR A 32 -8.99 -2.81 -2.30
CA TYR A 32 -8.59 -1.80 -3.27
C TYR A 32 -8.04 -2.43 -4.55
N TRP A 33 -7.21 -3.47 -4.43
CA TRP A 33 -6.64 -4.14 -5.60
C TRP A 33 -7.65 -4.99 -6.36
N GLU A 34 -8.57 -5.67 -5.67
CA GLU A 34 -9.68 -6.37 -6.31
C GLU A 34 -10.56 -5.41 -7.11
N CYS A 35 -10.81 -4.21 -6.56
CA CYS A 35 -11.50 -3.15 -7.29
C CYS A 35 -10.75 -2.74 -8.56
N LEU A 36 -9.43 -2.53 -8.50
CA LEU A 36 -8.63 -2.18 -9.68
C LEU A 36 -8.65 -3.30 -10.73
N ASP A 37 -8.46 -4.55 -10.31
CA ASP A 37 -8.44 -5.70 -11.20
C ASP A 37 -9.81 -5.87 -11.92
N THR A 38 -10.91 -5.65 -11.20
CA THR A 38 -12.28 -5.68 -11.77
C THR A 38 -12.55 -4.51 -12.71
N ASN A 39 -12.02 -3.33 -12.41
CA ASN A 39 -12.25 -2.10 -13.17
C ASN A 39 -11.14 -1.78 -14.19
N LYS A 40 -10.30 -2.75 -14.56
CA LYS A 40 -9.21 -2.57 -15.54
C LYS A 40 -8.27 -1.41 -15.20
N GLU A 41 -7.84 -1.33 -13.94
CA GLU A 41 -6.92 -0.30 -13.42
C GLU A 41 -7.50 1.12 -13.33
N GLU A 42 -8.82 1.29 -13.41
CA GLU A 42 -9.46 2.61 -13.33
C GLU A 42 -9.55 3.11 -11.88
N LYS A 43 -8.52 3.83 -11.43
CA LYS A 43 -8.38 4.34 -10.05
C LYS A 43 -9.56 5.19 -9.58
N GLU A 44 -10.16 5.98 -10.47
CA GLU A 44 -11.30 6.86 -10.16
C GLU A 44 -12.52 6.11 -9.61
N LYS A 45 -12.75 4.87 -10.08
CA LYS A 45 -13.84 4.02 -9.60
C LYS A 45 -13.55 3.40 -8.23
N CYS A 46 -12.28 3.37 -7.84
CA CYS A 46 -11.80 2.70 -6.62
C CYS A 46 -11.36 3.70 -5.54
N LEU A 47 -11.62 5.00 -5.69
CA LEU A 47 -11.21 6.05 -4.74
C LEU A 47 -11.67 5.78 -3.30
N LYS A 48 -12.88 5.22 -3.13
CA LYS A 48 -13.39 4.85 -1.81
C LYS A 48 -12.50 3.83 -1.11
N PHE A 49 -12.12 2.76 -1.82
CA PHE A 49 -11.23 1.74 -1.29
C PHE A 49 -9.80 2.27 -1.11
N ARG A 50 -9.36 3.19 -1.98
CA ARG A 50 -8.08 3.87 -1.83
C ARG A 50 -7.99 4.65 -0.52
N GLN A 51 -9.02 5.43 -0.20
CA GLN A 51 -9.07 6.19 1.06
C GLN A 51 -9.06 5.26 2.29
N LEU A 52 -9.83 4.16 2.24
CA LEU A 52 -9.83 3.17 3.33
C LEU A 52 -8.45 2.52 3.51
N PHE A 53 -7.79 2.18 2.41
CA PHE A 53 -6.44 1.64 2.42
C PHE A 53 -5.41 2.63 3.01
N GLU A 54 -5.41 3.89 2.56
CA GLU A 54 -4.48 4.92 3.04
C GLU A 54 -4.68 5.28 4.51
N THR A 55 -5.93 5.29 4.98
CA THR A 55 -6.26 5.60 6.38
C THR A 55 -6.02 4.42 7.33
N SER A 56 -6.13 3.20 6.84
CA SER A 56 -5.97 1.98 7.65
C SER A 56 -4.55 1.43 7.65
N CYS A 57 -3.65 1.97 6.83
CA CYS A 57 -2.28 1.50 6.70
C CYS A 57 -1.27 2.60 7.02
N PRO A 58 -0.08 2.25 7.53
CA PRO A 58 1.03 3.20 7.62
C PRO A 58 1.41 3.72 6.23
N PRO A 59 1.73 5.02 6.06
CA PRO A 59 2.12 5.57 4.76
C PRO A 59 3.30 4.84 4.12
N THR A 60 4.29 4.40 4.92
CA THR A 60 5.42 3.60 4.43
C THR A 60 4.98 2.27 3.81
N TRP A 61 3.94 1.63 4.37
CA TRP A 61 3.41 0.38 3.84
C TRP A 61 2.62 0.61 2.55
N VAL A 62 1.81 1.66 2.49
CA VAL A 62 1.07 2.07 1.29
C VAL A 62 2.04 2.24 0.12
N THR A 63 3.09 3.03 0.30
CA THR A 63 4.12 3.25 -0.74
C THR A 63 4.77 1.93 -1.16
N HIS A 64 5.16 1.07 -0.21
CA HIS A 64 5.77 -0.21 -0.51
C HIS A 64 4.84 -1.14 -1.32
N PHE A 65 3.57 -1.19 -0.94
CA PHE A 65 2.55 -2.03 -1.58
C PHE A 65 2.22 -1.53 -2.99
N ASP A 66 2.11 -0.21 -3.18
CA ASP A 66 1.89 0.38 -4.51
C ASP A 66 3.04 0.05 -5.47
N GLN A 67 4.30 0.27 -5.04
CA GLN A 67 5.48 -0.06 -5.83
C GLN A 67 5.55 -1.55 -6.16
N LYS A 68 5.25 -2.41 -5.18
CA LYS A 68 5.24 -3.86 -5.35
C LYS A 68 4.22 -4.29 -6.39
N ARG A 69 3.01 -3.73 -6.36
CA ARG A 69 1.96 -4.04 -7.34
C ARG A 69 2.33 -3.59 -8.75
N GLU A 70 2.85 -2.38 -8.90
CA GLU A 70 3.32 -1.88 -10.21
C GLU A 70 4.39 -2.80 -10.80
N TYR A 71 5.36 -3.23 -9.97
CA TYR A 71 6.39 -4.18 -10.39
C TYR A 71 5.81 -5.55 -10.79
N ASP A 72 4.82 -6.06 -10.05
CA ASP A 72 4.20 -7.35 -10.36
C ASP A 72 3.34 -7.30 -11.63
N ILE A 73 2.62 -6.20 -11.88
CA ILE A 73 1.92 -5.95 -13.15
C ILE A 73 2.92 -5.88 -14.29
N PHE A 74 4.00 -5.14 -14.11
CA PHE A 74 5.06 -5.02 -15.10
C PHE A 74 5.67 -6.39 -15.45
N LYS A 75 6.01 -7.20 -14.44
CA LYS A 75 6.48 -8.57 -14.65
C LYS A 75 5.47 -9.43 -15.41
N ARG A 76 4.18 -9.31 -15.08
CA ARG A 76 3.11 -10.04 -15.78
C ARG A 76 3.04 -9.63 -17.24
N GLN A 77 3.08 -8.33 -17.54
CA GLN A 77 3.05 -7.84 -18.92
C GLN A 77 4.32 -8.24 -19.70
N LEU A 78 5.49 -8.23 -19.07
CA LEU A 78 6.73 -8.76 -19.67
C LEU A 78 6.60 -10.24 -20.03
N ALA A 79 6.06 -11.05 -19.12
CA ALA A 79 5.85 -12.47 -19.37
C ALA A 79 4.85 -12.74 -20.52
N LEU A 80 3.88 -11.84 -20.70
CA LEU A 80 2.92 -11.89 -21.81
C LEU A 80 3.48 -11.29 -23.12
N GLY A 81 4.71 -10.80 -23.14
CA GLY A 81 5.31 -10.14 -24.31
C GLY A 81 4.67 -8.80 -24.66
N GLN A 82 3.96 -8.17 -23.72
CA GLN A 82 3.21 -6.93 -23.93
C GLN A 82 4.02 -5.65 -23.69
N VAL A 83 5.29 -5.76 -23.26
CA VAL A 83 6.15 -4.61 -22.95
C VAL A 83 7.44 -4.68 -23.75
N GLU A 84 7.66 -3.64 -24.57
CA GLU A 84 8.94 -3.38 -25.23
C GLU A 84 9.99 -2.96 -24.18
N THR A 85 11.16 -3.60 -24.22
CA THR A 85 12.19 -3.57 -23.15
C THR A 85 12.85 -2.20 -22.92
N ASP A 86 12.49 -1.18 -23.69
CA ASP A 86 13.15 0.14 -23.63
C ASP A 86 12.84 0.96 -22.37
N LYS A 87 11.77 0.62 -21.62
CA LYS A 87 11.49 1.22 -20.30
C LYS A 87 12.20 0.54 -19.11
N LEU A 88 12.84 -0.63 -19.29
CA LEU A 88 13.53 -1.34 -18.19
C LEU A 88 14.78 -0.62 -17.66
N LYS A 89 15.41 0.25 -18.45
CA LYS A 89 16.67 0.91 -18.08
C LYS A 89 16.51 1.98 -17.00
N SER A 90 15.27 2.35 -16.65
CA SER A 90 14.97 3.36 -15.62
C SER A 90 14.55 2.78 -14.26
N ILE A 91 14.20 1.48 -14.16
CA ILE A 91 13.67 0.86 -12.92
C ILE A 91 14.78 0.12 -12.13
N LYS A 92 15.95 -0.10 -12.73
CA LYS A 92 17.07 -0.85 -12.13
C LYS A 92 17.86 -0.13 -11.02
N GLN A 93 17.28 0.86 -10.35
CA GLN A 93 17.99 1.60 -9.31
C GLN A 93 17.18 1.74 -8.03
N GLN A 94 16.78 0.63 -7.41
CA GLN A 94 16.85 0.56 -5.93
C GLN A 94 17.31 -0.84 -5.50
N PRO A 95 18.46 -0.94 -4.80
CA PRO A 95 18.92 -2.20 -4.24
C PRO A 95 17.95 -2.67 -3.15
N THR A 96 17.54 -3.92 -3.21
CA THR A 96 17.08 -4.66 -2.02
C THR A 96 18.31 -4.88 -1.12
N PRO A 97 18.16 -4.87 0.22
CA PRO A 97 19.27 -4.77 1.17
C PRO A 97 20.30 -5.88 1.07
#